data_AF-A0A377GPB0-F1
#
_entry.id   AF-A0A377GPB0-F1
#
_cell.length_a   1.000
_cell.length_b   1.000
_cell.length_c   1.000
_cell.angle_alpha   90.00
_cell.angle_beta   90.00
_cell.angle_gamma   90.00
#
_symmetry.space_group_name_H-M   'P 1'
#
loop_
_entity.id
_entity.type
_entity.pdbx_description
1 polymer ?
#
loop_
_entity_poly.entity_id
_entity_poly.type
_entity_poly.pdbx_seq_one_letter_code
_entity_poly.pdbx_strand_id
1 'polypeptide(L)'
;MFIVEILIIICILKYLPKVKEKVNFEYEKRFNIKMFCKENFKMPFIGSILIVIGILYKPSNDSISGVILIAIGIVMILYAIYMMYKKTDLVYGTIAAAIYIVMVILYLILGFSLIFLIFAVILLSARSYRNNYYDDY
;
A
#
# COMPACT_ATOMS: atom_id res chain seq x y z
N MET A 1 -2.36 -27.06 -6.50
CA MET A 1 -1.91 -25.74 -6.01
C MET A 1 -3.00 -24.68 -6.15
N PHE A 2 -3.55 -24.46 -7.35
CA PHE A 2 -4.62 -23.48 -7.61
C PHE A 2 -5.86 -23.52 -6.68
N ILE A 3 -6.37 -24.72 -6.35
CA ILE A 3 -7.56 -24.86 -5.49
C ILE A 3 -7.30 -24.34 -4.07
N VAL A 4 -6.10 -24.56 -3.53
CA VAL A 4 -5.71 -24.11 -2.19
C VAL A 4 -5.56 -22.58 -2.15
N GLU A 5 -5.00 -21.98 -3.19
CA GLU A 5 -4.88 -20.51 -3.31
C GLU A 5 -6.26 -19.85 -3.38
N ILE A 6 -7.19 -20.41 -4.16
CA ILE A 6 -8.57 -19.89 -4.26
C ILE A 6 -9.28 -19.97 -2.90
N LEU A 7 -9.13 -21.09 -2.16
CA LEU A 7 -9.69 -21.23 -0.82
C LEU A 7 -9.10 -20.22 0.19
N ILE A 8 -7.81 -19.94 0.09
CA ILE A 8 -7.14 -18.92 0.92
C ILE A 8 -7.70 -17.52 0.61
N ILE A 9 -7.85 -17.17 -0.67
CA ILE A 9 -8.43 -15.88 -1.08
C ILE A 9 -9.86 -15.73 -0.57
N ILE A 10 -10.69 -16.77 -0.70
CA ILE A 10 -12.09 -16.76 -0.20
C ILE A 10 -12.12 -16.60 1.32
N CYS A 11 -11.26 -17.31 2.05
CA CYS A 11 -11.12 -17.15 3.49
C CYS A 11 -10.73 -15.71 3.85
N ILE A 12 -9.71 -15.15 3.21
CA ILE A 12 -9.29 -13.76 3.45
C ILE A 12 -10.45 -12.80 3.21
N LEU A 13 -11.15 -12.91 2.08
CA LEU A 13 -12.29 -12.05 1.75
C LEU A 13 -13.44 -12.15 2.78
N LYS A 14 -13.68 -13.34 3.35
CA LYS A 14 -14.75 -13.56 4.33
C LYS A 14 -14.38 -13.13 5.75
N TYR A 15 -13.12 -13.31 6.15
CA TYR A 15 -12.68 -13.04 7.52
C TYR A 15 -12.13 -11.63 7.73
N LEU A 16 -11.55 -11.01 6.69
CA LEU A 16 -10.96 -9.67 6.78
C LEU A 16 -11.97 -8.57 7.15
N PRO A 17 -13.23 -8.55 6.65
CA PRO A 17 -14.26 -7.62 7.10
C PRO A 17 -14.60 -7.80 8.57
N LYS A 18 -14.74 -9.05 9.04
CA LYS A 18 -15.04 -9.36 10.45
C LYS A 18 -13.91 -8.95 11.38
N VAL A 19 -12.67 -9.17 10.97
CA VAL A 19 -11.48 -8.73 11.72
C VAL A 19 -11.44 -7.21 11.79
N LYS A 20 -11.69 -6.52 10.67
CA LYS A 20 -11.77 -5.06 10.61
C LYS A 20 -12.82 -4.51 11.60
N GLU A 21 -14.02 -5.06 11.60
CA GLU A 21 -15.11 -4.63 12.49
C GLU A 21 -14.74 -4.84 13.95
N LYS A 22 -14.23 -6.03 14.30
CA LYS A 22 -13.85 -6.36 15.68
C LYS A 22 -12.72 -5.47 16.20
N VAL A 23 -11.70 -5.21 15.38
CA VAL A 23 -10.60 -4.30 15.73
C VAL A 23 -11.12 -2.88 15.89
N ASN A 24 -11.93 -2.37 14.96
CA ASN A 24 -12.50 -1.03 15.11
C ASN A 24 -13.36 -0.90 16.36
N PHE A 25 -14.19 -1.89 16.68
CA PHE A 25 -15.02 -1.90 17.87
C PHE A 25 -14.19 -1.81 19.16
N GLU A 26 -13.13 -2.62 19.29
CA GLU A 26 -12.25 -2.58 20.47
C GLU A 26 -11.51 -1.24 20.63
N TYR A 27 -11.00 -0.69 19.52
CA TYR A 27 -10.29 0.59 19.55
C TYR A 27 -11.23 1.79 19.78
N GLU A 28 -12.46 1.73 19.25
CA GLU A 28 -13.48 2.76 19.47
C GLU A 28 -13.97 2.73 20.92
N LYS A 29 -14.20 1.54 21.47
CA LYS A 29 -14.63 1.37 22.87
C LYS A 29 -13.59 1.88 23.88
N ARG A 30 -12.29 1.68 23.61
CA ARG A 30 -11.21 2.02 24.57
C ARG A 30 -10.61 3.39 24.37
N PHE A 31 -10.47 3.83 23.13
CA PHE A 31 -9.72 5.04 22.78
C PHE A 31 -10.53 6.02 21.92
N ASN A 32 -11.79 5.71 21.61
CA ASN A 32 -12.64 6.49 20.70
C ASN A 32 -12.00 6.71 19.31
N ILE A 33 -11.27 5.71 18.82
CA ILE A 33 -10.56 5.75 17.54
C ILE A 33 -10.99 4.59 16.66
N LYS A 34 -11.27 4.89 15.38
CA LYS A 34 -11.49 3.88 14.36
C LYS A 34 -10.19 3.58 13.65
N MET A 35 -9.61 2.42 13.93
CA MET A 35 -8.32 2.03 13.38
C MET A 35 -8.36 1.96 11.84
N PHE A 36 -9.29 1.20 11.28
CA PHE A 36 -9.57 1.09 9.85
C PHE A 36 -10.53 2.19 9.38
N CYS A 37 -10.07 3.44 9.44
CA CYS A 37 -10.72 4.58 8.78
C CYS A 37 -9.83 5.16 7.68
N LYS A 38 -10.46 5.82 6.71
CA LYS A 38 -9.75 6.42 5.56
C LYS A 38 -8.70 7.45 5.99
N GLU A 39 -8.98 8.20 7.05
CA GLU A 39 -8.10 9.25 7.58
C GLU A 39 -6.81 8.67 8.16
N ASN A 40 -6.93 7.61 8.96
CA ASN A 40 -5.81 6.95 9.61
C ASN A 40 -4.89 6.21 8.62
N PHE A 41 -5.41 5.78 7.47
CA PHE A 41 -4.64 5.10 6.42
C PHE A 41 -4.13 6.01 5.30
N LYS A 42 -4.61 7.27 5.23
CA LYS A 42 -4.21 8.23 4.19
C LYS A 42 -2.69 8.48 4.20
N MET A 43 -2.11 8.69 5.38
CA MET A 43 -0.71 9.04 5.52
C MET A 43 0.24 7.86 5.20
N PRO A 44 0.02 6.63 5.70
CA PRO A 44 0.75 5.45 5.25
C PRO A 44 0.61 5.16 3.76
N PHE A 45 -0.58 5.39 3.18
CA PHE A 45 -0.81 5.21 1.76
C PHE A 45 0.03 6.18 0.91
N ILE A 46 -0.01 7.48 1.22
CA ILE A 46 0.82 8.48 0.52
C ILE A 46 2.32 8.17 0.71
N GLY A 47 2.73 7.81 1.92
CA GLY A 47 4.12 7.41 2.19
C GLY A 47 4.56 6.21 1.34
N SER A 48 3.68 5.22 1.18
CA SER A 48 3.95 4.05 0.32
C SER A 48 4.11 4.43 -1.15
N ILE A 49 3.28 5.35 -1.67
CA ILE A 49 3.42 5.85 -3.05
C ILE A 49 4.76 6.56 -3.24
N LEU A 50 5.16 7.43 -2.31
CA LEU A 50 6.44 8.13 -2.37
C LEU A 50 7.63 7.16 -2.39
N ILE A 51 7.57 6.09 -1.59
CA ILE A 51 8.58 5.03 -1.60
C ILE A 51 8.65 4.35 -2.97
N VAL A 52 7.50 3.97 -3.55
CA VAL A 52 7.46 3.31 -4.87
C VAL A 52 8.05 4.22 -5.95
N ILE A 53 7.62 5.48 -6.02
CA ILE A 53 8.15 6.47 -6.98
C ILE A 53 9.66 6.67 -6.76
N GLY A 54 10.08 6.82 -5.50
CA GLY A 54 11.49 7.02 -5.15
C GLY A 54 12.38 5.84 -5.55
N ILE A 55 11.89 4.60 -5.39
CA ILE A 55 12.61 3.39 -5.85
C ILE A 55 12.76 3.40 -7.36
N LEU A 56 11.73 3.79 -8.11
CA LEU A 56 11.77 3.87 -9.57
C LEU A 56 12.66 5.01 -10.08
N TYR A 57 12.78 6.09 -9.32
CA TYR A 57 13.67 7.22 -9.64
C TYR A 57 15.14 6.94 -9.30
N LYS A 58 15.42 6.11 -8.28
CA LYS A 58 16.77 5.78 -7.82
C LYS A 58 17.76 5.33 -8.92
N PRO A 59 17.38 4.51 -9.93
CA PRO A 59 18.30 4.13 -11.01
C PRO A 59 18.58 5.22 -12.06
N SER A 60 17.99 6.42 -11.94
CA SER A 60 18.28 7.56 -12.83
C SER A 60 19.51 8.36 -12.37
N ASN A 61 20.05 9.23 -13.23
CA ASN A 61 21.19 10.10 -12.92
C ASN A 61 20.95 10.98 -11.67
N ASP A 62 19.69 11.29 -11.34
CA ASP A 62 19.29 12.02 -10.13
C ASP A 62 18.90 11.08 -8.98
N SER A 63 19.82 10.18 -8.64
CA SER A 63 19.62 9.18 -7.57
C SER A 63 19.31 9.80 -6.20
N ILE A 64 19.77 11.03 -5.94
CA ILE A 64 19.54 11.79 -4.70
C ILE A 64 18.04 12.07 -4.51
N SER A 65 17.33 12.49 -5.56
CA SER A 65 15.90 12.78 -5.51
C SER A 65 15.08 11.53 -5.17
N GLY A 66 15.46 10.37 -5.71
CA GLY A 66 14.86 9.08 -5.36
C GLY A 66 15.05 8.71 -3.89
N VAL A 67 16.26 8.92 -3.34
CA VAL A 67 16.55 8.67 -1.92
C VAL A 67 15.75 9.61 -1.01
N ILE A 68 15.63 10.89 -1.37
CA ILE A 68 14.84 11.87 -0.61
C ILE A 68 13.37 11.46 -0.56
N LEU A 69 12.78 11.03 -1.68
CA LEU A 69 11.39 10.57 -1.74
C LEU A 69 11.14 9.36 -0.84
N ILE A 70 12.07 8.39 -0.86
CA ILE A 70 12.00 7.21 0.03
C ILE A 70 12.06 7.65 1.49
N ALA A 71 12.99 8.54 1.84
CA ALA A 71 13.16 9.03 3.21
C ALA A 71 11.89 9.73 3.72
N ILE A 72 11.30 10.62 2.92
CA ILE A 72 10.04 11.30 3.25
C ILE A 72 8.92 10.27 3.48
N GLY A 73 8.80 9.28 2.59
CA GLY A 73 7.79 8.23 2.72
C GLY A 73 7.93 7.41 4.01
N ILE A 74 9.16 7.04 4.38
CA ILE A 74 9.46 6.34 5.64
C ILE A 74 9.09 7.21 6.85
N VAL A 75 9.47 8.49 6.85
CA VAL A 75 9.15 9.43 7.93
C VAL A 75 7.64 9.59 8.10
N MET A 76 6.88 9.68 7.01
CA MET A 76 5.41 9.75 7.07
C MET A 76 4.79 8.51 7.72
N ILE A 77 5.31 7.32 7.41
CA ILE A 77 4.83 6.07 8.00
C ILE A 77 5.17 6.01 9.49
N LEU A 78 6.41 6.36 9.87
CA LEU A 78 6.83 6.42 11.27
C LEU A 78 6.01 7.42 12.08
N TYR A 79 5.72 8.58 11.50
CA TYR A 79 4.88 9.59 12.13
C TYR A 79 3.45 9.08 12.36
N ALA A 80 2.86 8.36 11.40
CA ALA A 80 1.54 7.76 11.56
C ALA A 80 1.52 6.72 12.70
N ILE A 81 2.56 5.90 12.81
CA ILE A 81 2.73 4.93 13.90
C ILE A 81 2.88 5.66 15.24
N TYR A 82 3.75 6.66 15.32
CA TYR A 82 3.94 7.48 16.53
C TYR A 82 2.63 8.12 17.01
N MET A 83 1.85 8.68 16.09
CA MET A 83 0.55 9.28 16.42
C MET A 83 -0.45 8.26 16.99
N MET A 84 -0.37 6.97 16.61
CA MET A 84 -1.18 5.94 17.26
C MET A 84 -0.68 5.60 18.65
N TYR A 85 0.63 5.47 18.86
CA TYR A 85 1.18 5.26 20.21
C TYR A 85 0.84 6.41 21.15
N LYS A 86 0.76 7.64 20.65
CA LYS A 86 0.34 8.79 21.47
C LYS A 86 -1.13 8.70 21.91
N LYS A 87 -1.97 8.00 21.15
CA LYS A 87 -3.42 7.92 21.36
C LYS A 87 -3.89 6.61 22.01
N THR A 88 -2.99 5.65 22.20
CA THR A 88 -3.32 4.29 22.67
C THR A 88 -2.29 3.81 23.67
N ASP A 89 -2.64 2.81 24.48
CA ASP A 89 -1.66 2.16 25.37
C ASP A 89 -0.62 1.36 24.58
N LEU A 90 0.55 1.10 25.18
CA LEU A 90 1.67 0.42 24.53
C LEU A 90 1.29 -0.89 23.81
N VAL A 91 0.42 -1.71 24.41
CA VAL A 91 -0.05 -2.97 23.82
C VAL A 91 -0.87 -2.73 22.55
N TYR A 92 -1.83 -1.80 22.62
CA TYR A 92 -2.69 -1.45 21.48
C TYR A 92 -1.90 -0.68 20.42
N GLY A 93 -0.98 0.20 20.80
CA GLY A 93 -0.07 0.87 19.88
C GLY A 93 0.81 -0.12 19.10
N THR A 94 1.26 -1.20 19.75
CA THR A 94 2.06 -2.26 19.12
C THR A 94 1.24 -3.06 18.11
N ILE A 95 0.02 -3.47 18.48
CA ILE A 95 -0.91 -4.12 17.56
C ILE A 95 -1.21 -3.18 16.38
N ALA A 96 -1.37 -1.88 16.67
CA ALA A 96 -1.67 -0.89 15.66
C ALA A 96 -0.54 -0.74 14.64
N ALA A 97 0.70 -0.65 15.13
CA ALA A 97 1.90 -0.60 14.32
C ALA A 97 2.04 -1.84 13.43
N ALA A 98 1.79 -3.04 13.96
CA ALA A 98 1.84 -4.28 13.19
C ALA A 98 0.86 -4.27 12.01
N ILE A 99 -0.38 -3.84 12.24
CA ILE A 99 -1.39 -3.70 11.18
C ILE A 99 -0.96 -2.65 10.15
N TYR A 100 -0.39 -1.52 10.57
CA TYR A 100 0.13 -0.52 9.65
C TYR A 100 1.25 -1.06 8.78
N ILE A 101 2.20 -1.81 9.35
CA ILE A 101 3.30 -2.42 8.59
C ILE A 101 2.74 -3.39 7.55
N VAL A 102 1.80 -4.26 7.92
CA VAL A 102 1.14 -5.18 6.98
C VAL A 102 0.46 -4.40 5.85
N MET A 103 -0.25 -3.32 6.17
CA MET A 103 -0.93 -2.50 5.18
C MET A 103 0.04 -1.75 4.26
N VAL A 104 1.16 -1.23 4.79
CA VAL A 104 2.23 -0.63 3.99
C VAL A 104 2.80 -1.64 3.00
N ILE A 105 3.08 -2.88 3.44
CA ILE A 105 3.57 -3.94 2.56
C ILE A 105 2.56 -4.21 1.43
N LEU A 106 1.27 -4.32 1.77
CA LEU A 106 0.20 -4.48 0.77
C LEU A 106 0.16 -3.31 -0.22
N TYR A 107 0.28 -2.06 0.26
CA TYR A 107 0.30 -0.88 -0.61
C TYR A 107 1.52 -0.82 -1.51
N LEU A 108 2.69 -1.24 -1.03
CA LEU A 108 3.89 -1.34 -1.85
C LEU A 108 3.70 -2.38 -2.97
N ILE A 109 3.22 -3.59 -2.64
CA ILE A 109 2.95 -4.65 -3.62
C ILE A 109 1.94 -4.18 -4.67
N LEU A 110 0.83 -3.57 -4.24
CA LEU A 110 -0.19 -3.02 -5.13
C LEU A 110 0.35 -1.88 -5.99
N GLY A 111 1.15 -0.98 -5.39
CA GLY A 111 1.77 0.14 -6.10
C GLY A 111 2.70 -0.33 -7.22
N PHE A 112 3.58 -1.29 -6.94
CA PHE A 112 4.44 -1.90 -7.97
C PHE A 112 3.63 -2.63 -9.04
N SER A 113 2.61 -3.39 -8.66
CA SER A 113 1.73 -4.11 -9.59
C SER A 113 1.01 -3.16 -10.54
N LEU A 114 0.52 -2.03 -10.02
CA LEU A 114 -0.23 -1.04 -10.80
C LEU A 114 0.67 -0.30 -11.79
N ILE A 115 1.91 0.01 -11.41
CA ILE A 115 2.89 0.61 -12.32
C ILE A 115 3.28 -0.37 -13.43
N PHE A 116 3.51 -1.64 -13.09
CA PHE A 116 3.79 -2.67 -14.10
C PHE A 116 2.62 -2.83 -15.08
N LEU A 117 1.38 -2.80 -14.59
CA LEU A 117 0.18 -2.83 -15.42
C LEU A 117 0.12 -1.63 -16.38
N ILE A 118 0.43 -0.42 -15.90
CA ILE A 118 0.48 0.79 -16.74
C ILE A 118 1.52 0.61 -17.86
N PHE A 119 2.73 0.15 -17.54
CA PHE A 119 3.77 -0.11 -18.55
C PHE A 119 3.34 -1.17 -19.56
N ALA A 120 2.70 -2.25 -19.10
CA ALA A 120 2.19 -3.30 -19.99
C ALA A 120 1.12 -2.76 -20.95
N VAL A 121 0.19 -1.93 -20.47
CA VAL A 121 -0.83 -1.28 -21.30
C VAL A 121 -0.20 -0.35 -22.33
N ILE A 122 0.80 0.45 -21.96
CA ILE A 122 1.53 1.33 -22.88
C ILE A 122 2.27 0.52 -23.97
N LEU A 123 2.91 -0.59 -23.60
CA LEU A 123 3.61 -1.44 -24.56
C LEU A 123 2.63 -2.12 -25.53
N LEU A 124 1.47 -2.57 -25.04
CA LEU A 124 0.42 -3.16 -25.86
C LEU A 124 -0.20 -2.13 -26.83
N SER A 125 -0.47 -0.91 -26.37
CA SER A 125 -1.00 0.15 -27.24
C SER A 125 0.02 0.58 -28.30
N ALA A 126 1.30 0.71 -27.94
CA ALA A 126 2.37 1.01 -28.88
C ALA A 126 2.55 -0.11 -29.93
N ARG A 127 2.44 -1.38 -29.53
CA ARG A 127 2.48 -2.53 -30.46
C ARG A 127 1.28 -2.54 -31.39
N SER A 128 0.08 -2.28 -30.87
CA SER A 128 -1.14 -2.21 -31.68
C SER A 128 -1.07 -1.07 -32.70
N TYR A 129 -0.54 0.09 -32.31
CA TYR A 129 -0.32 1.21 -33.22
C TYR A 129 0.66 0.87 -34.35
N ARG A 130 1.75 0.17 -34.02
CA ARG A 130 2.72 -0.30 -35.02
C ARG A 130 2.10 -1.32 -35.99
N ASN A 131 1.33 -2.29 -35.52
CA ASN A 131 0.70 -3.27 -36.40
C ASN A 131 -0.31 -2.64 -37.38
N ASN A 132 -1.17 -1.73 -36.91
CA ASN A 132 -2.09 -1.03 -37.80
C ASN A 132 -1.36 -0.22 -38.88
N TYR A 133 -0.16 0.30 -38.59
CA TYR A 133 0.64 1.04 -39.56
C TYR A 133 1.26 0.16 -40.66
N TYR A 134 1.41 -1.15 -40.44
CA TYR A 134 1.95 -2.08 -41.43
C TYR A 134 0.86 -2.85 -42.19
N ASP A 135 -0.37 -2.92 -41.68
CA ASP A 135 -1.50 -3.54 -42.40
C ASP A 135 -2.15 -2.58 -43.44
N ASP A 136 -1.85 -1.28 -43.38
CA ASP A 136 -2.33 -0.25 -44.32
C ASP A 136 -1.35 0.07 -45.48
N TYR A 137 -0.25 -0.69 -45.62
CA TYR A 137 0.72 -0.61 -46.72
C TYR A 137 0.91 -1.97 -47.42
#